data_AF-A0A1Y2VFG5-F1
#
_entry.id   AF-A0A1Y2VFG5-F1
#
_cell.length_a   1.000
_cell.length_b   1.000
_cell.length_c   1.000
_cell.angle_alpha   90.00
_cell.angle_beta   90.00
_cell.angle_gamma   90.00
#
_symmetry.space_group_name_H-M   'P 1'
#
loop_
_entity.id
_entity.type
_entity.pdbx_description
1 polymer ?
#
loop_
_entity_poly.entity_id
_entity_poly.type
_entity_poly.pdbx_seq_one_letter_code
_entity_poly.pdbx_strand_id
1 'polypeptide(L)'
;MSSSFMFTSNVQAKVQEIAKEDYEKAKVLISDAATSGAYLYPFRGIFYFLAHKSLWKPLSSRILPTLGLTAGVFASMFFFTYLPQLAVLVFVNGPLAVFTTILLIINESSAIVNIISHNFLLQDALLDTFDGTLVARNATEIVSEGRQLKSGNDPIQRLGKIAKNPFKKFTLKALFRYIMYLPLNFIPVVGTVIFTLLQGSVHDRYFQLKGWSSHEQQDWLERHTGSYAAFVTIATLLEMVPVLSTFFAFTNTVGAALWAADTEQNNTHMTHGTAPDLREAAKKAE
;
A
#
# COMPACT_ATOMS: atom_id res chain seq x y z
N MET A 1 -24.67 -24.97 -42.70
CA MET A 1 -23.32 -25.28 -42.16
C MET A 1 -22.33 -24.11 -42.21
N SER A 2 -22.42 -23.16 -43.17
CA SER A 2 -21.48 -22.02 -43.29
C SER A 2 -21.51 -20.98 -42.16
N SER A 3 -22.66 -20.75 -41.52
CA SER A 3 -22.84 -19.69 -40.51
C SER A 3 -22.22 -20.01 -39.14
N SER A 4 -22.18 -21.29 -38.75
CA SER A 4 -21.59 -21.73 -37.47
C SER A 4 -20.06 -21.73 -37.49
N PHE A 5 -19.46 -21.99 -38.67
CA PHE A 5 -18.02 -21.95 -38.88
C PHE A 5 -17.47 -20.51 -38.89
N MET A 6 -18.22 -19.56 -39.49
CA MET A 6 -17.85 -18.15 -39.52
C MET A 6 -17.97 -17.46 -38.14
N PHE A 7 -18.93 -17.90 -37.30
CA PHE A 7 -19.08 -17.40 -35.93
C PHE A 7 -17.93 -17.84 -35.02
N THR A 8 -17.52 -19.11 -35.13
CA THR A 8 -16.41 -19.67 -34.32
C THR A 8 -15.06 -19.07 -34.68
N SER A 9 -14.80 -18.80 -35.95
CA SER A 9 -13.57 -18.10 -36.39
C SER A 9 -13.50 -16.65 -35.89
N ASN A 10 -14.64 -15.93 -35.89
CA ASN A 10 -14.71 -14.55 -35.39
C ASN A 10 -14.53 -14.46 -33.87
N VAL A 11 -15.09 -15.42 -33.13
CA VAL A 11 -14.88 -15.53 -31.68
C VAL A 11 -13.41 -15.85 -31.37
N GLN A 12 -12.81 -16.79 -32.09
CA GLN A 12 -11.40 -17.15 -31.90
C GLN A 12 -10.44 -15.99 -32.23
N ALA A 13 -10.70 -15.26 -33.32
CA ALA A 13 -9.93 -14.07 -33.68
C ALA A 13 -10.05 -12.98 -32.62
N LYS A 14 -11.26 -12.72 -32.10
CA LYS A 14 -11.49 -11.74 -31.03
C LYS A 14 -10.83 -12.14 -29.71
N VAL A 15 -10.84 -13.43 -29.37
CA VAL A 15 -10.14 -13.96 -28.19
C VAL A 15 -8.63 -13.82 -28.34
N GLN A 16 -8.08 -14.08 -29.53
CA GLN A 16 -6.65 -13.88 -29.81
C GLN A 16 -6.25 -12.42 -29.79
N GLU A 17 -7.10 -11.53 -30.28
CA GLU A 17 -6.89 -10.08 -30.25
C GLU A 17 -6.86 -9.55 -28.82
N ILE A 18 -7.86 -9.93 -28.00
CA ILE A 18 -7.90 -9.58 -26.57
C ILE A 18 -6.67 -10.13 -25.84
N ALA A 19 -6.32 -11.41 -26.06
CA ALA A 19 -5.15 -12.01 -25.43
C ALA A 19 -3.84 -11.31 -25.82
N LYS A 20 -3.72 -10.86 -27.08
CA LYS A 20 -2.57 -10.10 -27.56
C LYS A 20 -2.53 -8.70 -26.96
N GLU A 21 -3.67 -8.02 -26.88
CA GLU A 21 -3.78 -6.71 -26.25
C GLU A 21 -3.40 -6.77 -24.76
N ASP A 22 -3.91 -7.78 -24.04
CA ASP A 22 -3.60 -8.02 -22.63
C ASP A 22 -2.13 -8.37 -22.42
N TYR A 23 -1.53 -9.16 -23.32
CA TYR A 23 -0.10 -9.49 -23.27
C TYR A 23 0.79 -8.26 -23.48
N GLU A 24 0.48 -7.42 -24.48
CA GLU A 24 1.25 -6.20 -24.73
C GLU A 24 1.09 -5.21 -23.56
N LYS A 25 -0.12 -5.04 -23.01
CA LYS A 25 -0.34 -4.24 -21.80
C LYS A 25 0.46 -4.77 -20.61
N ALA A 26 0.43 -6.09 -20.37
CA ALA A 26 1.19 -6.70 -19.28
C ALA A 26 2.70 -6.51 -19.46
N LYS A 27 3.21 -6.64 -20.69
CA LYS A 27 4.63 -6.43 -21.01
C LYS A 27 5.07 -4.99 -20.75
N VAL A 28 4.27 -4.00 -21.15
CA VAL A 28 4.53 -2.59 -20.87
C VAL A 28 4.53 -2.34 -19.37
N LEU A 29 3.53 -2.84 -18.64
CA LEU A 29 3.45 -2.68 -17.19
C LEU A 29 4.64 -3.32 -16.45
N ILE A 30 5.08 -4.50 -16.85
CA ILE A 30 6.25 -5.17 -16.27
C ILE A 30 7.54 -4.42 -16.60
N SER A 31 7.67 -3.92 -17.84
CA SER A 31 8.80 -3.09 -18.24
C SER A 31 8.86 -1.80 -17.42
N ASP A 32 7.75 -1.08 -17.30
CA ASP A 32 7.63 0.15 -16.51
C ASP A 32 7.87 -0.11 -15.01
N ALA A 33 7.36 -1.22 -14.50
CA ALA A 33 7.63 -1.66 -13.14
C ALA A 33 9.13 -1.87 -12.89
N ALA A 34 9.83 -2.53 -13.83
CA ALA A 34 11.25 -2.79 -13.72
C ALA A 34 12.12 -1.52 -13.87
N THR A 35 11.77 -0.63 -14.79
CA THR A 35 12.52 0.61 -15.05
C THR A 35 12.30 1.67 -13.98
N SER A 36 11.12 1.72 -13.36
CA SER A 36 10.80 2.69 -12.31
C SER A 36 11.66 2.57 -11.06
N GLY A 37 12.21 1.38 -10.79
CA GLY A 37 12.90 1.07 -9.52
C GLY A 37 11.98 1.12 -8.29
N ALA A 38 10.67 1.28 -8.45
CA ALA A 38 9.73 1.47 -7.35
C ALA A 38 9.67 0.27 -6.39
N TYR A 39 9.89 -0.94 -6.93
CA TYR A 39 9.98 -2.20 -6.19
C TYR A 39 11.12 -2.25 -5.15
N LEU A 40 12.11 -1.35 -5.25
CA LEU A 40 13.22 -1.27 -4.29
C LEU A 40 12.84 -0.50 -3.02
N TYR A 41 11.85 0.39 -3.07
CA TYR A 41 11.52 1.24 -1.92
C TYR A 41 11.01 0.49 -0.70
N PRO A 42 10.22 -0.60 -0.79
CA PRO A 42 9.87 -1.41 0.38
C PRO A 42 11.12 -1.92 1.12
N PHE A 43 12.13 -2.39 0.39
CA PHE A 43 13.40 -2.83 0.98
C PHE A 43 14.21 -1.66 1.55
N ARG A 44 14.31 -0.54 0.83
CA ARG A 44 14.94 0.68 1.35
C ARG A 44 14.26 1.16 2.63
N GLY A 45 12.94 1.04 2.70
CA GLY A 45 12.14 1.36 3.88
C GLY A 45 12.55 0.52 5.10
N ILE A 46 12.79 -0.78 4.94
CA ILE A 46 13.29 -1.65 6.02
C ILE A 46 14.64 -1.15 6.53
N PHE A 47 15.62 -0.99 5.64
CA PHE A 47 16.98 -0.57 6.05
C PHE A 47 16.97 0.82 6.68
N TYR A 48 16.22 1.76 6.09
CA TYR A 48 16.11 3.13 6.61
C TYR A 48 15.43 3.15 7.97
N PHE A 49 14.33 2.41 8.15
CA PHE A 49 13.62 2.32 9.43
C PHE A 49 14.53 1.74 10.52
N LEU A 50 15.28 0.67 10.23
CA LEU A 50 16.21 0.08 11.18
C LEU A 50 17.36 1.03 11.54
N ALA A 51 17.85 1.84 10.60
CA ALA A 51 18.90 2.81 10.83
C ALA A 51 18.42 4.06 11.62
N HIS A 52 17.14 4.43 11.52
CA HIS A 52 16.59 5.65 12.12
C HIS A 52 15.73 5.35 13.35
N LYS A 53 16.37 5.28 14.51
CA LYS A 53 15.72 4.97 15.80
C LYS A 53 14.56 5.91 16.17
N SER A 54 14.58 7.16 15.71
CA SER A 54 13.48 8.11 15.93
C SER A 54 12.15 7.60 15.39
N LEU A 55 12.18 6.91 14.24
CA LEU A 55 10.99 6.34 13.58
C LEU A 55 10.39 5.14 14.33
N TRP A 56 11.07 4.59 15.34
CA TRP A 56 10.53 3.46 16.11
C TRP A 56 9.49 3.90 17.13
N LYS A 57 9.44 5.20 17.45
CA LYS A 57 8.54 5.75 18.46
C LYS A 57 7.05 5.52 18.10
N PRO A 58 6.57 5.84 16.89
CA PRO A 58 5.22 5.48 16.44
C PRO A 58 4.92 3.99 16.57
N LEU A 59 5.81 3.10 16.11
CA LEU A 59 5.64 1.65 16.23
C LEU A 59 5.50 1.22 17.69
N SER A 60 6.43 1.65 18.55
CA SER A 60 6.47 1.25 19.97
C SER A 60 5.20 1.63 20.72
N SER A 61 4.60 2.79 20.38
CA SER A 61 3.34 3.25 20.98
C SER A 61 2.14 2.35 20.65
N ARG A 62 2.23 1.53 19.59
CA ARG A 62 1.15 0.65 19.12
C ARG A 62 1.39 -0.83 19.39
N ILE A 63 2.56 -1.23 19.90
CA ILE A 63 2.87 -2.64 20.19
C ILE A 63 1.83 -3.25 21.15
N LEU A 64 1.61 -2.63 22.31
CA LEU A 64 0.71 -3.17 23.32
C LEU A 64 -0.74 -3.33 22.84
N PRO A 65 -1.39 -2.31 22.23
CA PRO A 65 -2.74 -2.49 21.71
C PRO A 65 -2.81 -3.51 20.56
N THR A 66 -1.80 -3.59 19.70
CA THR A 66 -1.76 -4.58 18.62
C THR A 66 -1.58 -6.00 19.16
N LEU A 67 -0.78 -6.20 20.21
CA LEU A 67 -0.65 -7.49 20.89
C LEU A 67 -1.97 -7.92 21.54
N GLY A 68 -2.67 -6.99 22.21
CA GLY A 68 -3.99 -7.26 22.77
C GLY A 68 -5.01 -7.68 21.71
N LEU A 69 -5.06 -6.96 20.58
CA LEU A 69 -5.89 -7.33 19.43
C LEU A 69 -5.52 -8.72 18.89
N THR A 70 -4.23 -8.98 18.71
CA THR A 70 -3.73 -10.26 18.19
C THR A 70 -4.15 -11.41 19.10
N ALA A 71 -3.89 -11.30 20.41
CA ALA A 71 -4.30 -12.31 21.37
C ALA A 71 -5.82 -12.54 21.37
N GLY A 72 -6.62 -11.46 21.34
CA GLY A 72 -8.07 -11.54 21.33
C GLY A 72 -8.64 -12.21 20.08
N VAL A 73 -8.13 -11.85 18.89
CA VAL A 73 -8.55 -12.45 17.62
C VAL A 73 -8.16 -13.92 17.55
N PHE A 74 -6.90 -14.25 17.87
CA PHE A 74 -6.43 -15.63 17.84
C PHE A 74 -7.20 -16.50 18.83
N ALA A 75 -7.38 -16.06 20.07
CA ALA A 75 -8.15 -16.81 21.07
C ALA A 75 -9.59 -17.07 20.60
N SER A 76 -10.24 -16.05 20.02
CA SER A 76 -11.60 -16.18 19.50
C SER A 76 -11.66 -17.16 18.31
N MET A 77 -10.75 -17.03 17.34
CA MET A 77 -10.69 -17.91 16.19
C MET A 77 -10.43 -19.36 16.60
N PHE A 78 -9.42 -19.61 17.43
CA PHE A 78 -9.17 -20.96 17.95
C PHE A 78 -10.36 -21.54 18.72
N PHE A 79 -11.06 -20.74 19.52
CA PHE A 79 -12.22 -21.20 20.28
C PHE A 79 -13.41 -21.55 19.37
N PHE A 80 -13.75 -20.69 18.41
CA PHE A 80 -14.94 -20.84 17.59
C PHE A 80 -14.75 -21.69 16.33
N THR A 81 -13.56 -21.67 15.72
CA THR A 81 -13.35 -22.25 14.37
C THR A 81 -12.53 -23.53 14.37
N TYR A 82 -11.70 -23.80 15.39
CA TYR A 82 -10.78 -24.96 15.38
C TYR A 82 -11.50 -26.29 15.24
N LEU A 83 -12.45 -26.60 16.12
CA LEU A 83 -13.19 -27.87 16.06
C LEU A 83 -14.03 -28.00 14.78
N PRO A 84 -14.82 -26.99 14.36
CA PRO A 84 -15.53 -27.06 13.09
C PRO A 84 -14.61 -27.23 11.86
N GLN A 85 -13.52 -26.47 11.76
CA GLN A 85 -12.60 -26.56 10.63
C GLN A 85 -11.85 -27.89 10.62
N LEU A 86 -11.39 -28.37 11.78
CA LEU A 86 -10.76 -29.68 11.91
C LEU A 86 -11.72 -30.80 11.46
N ALA A 87 -12.98 -30.75 11.89
CA ALA A 87 -13.97 -31.75 11.51
C ALA A 87 -14.10 -31.85 9.98
N VAL A 88 -14.10 -30.72 9.26
CA VAL A 88 -14.15 -30.70 7.79
C VAL A 88 -12.82 -31.17 7.19
N LEU A 89 -11.68 -30.65 7.67
CA LEU A 89 -10.36 -30.92 7.10
C LEU A 89 -9.89 -32.36 7.33
N VAL A 90 -10.34 -33.04 8.38
CA VAL A 90 -10.03 -34.46 8.63
C VAL A 90 -10.51 -35.34 7.47
N PHE A 91 -11.61 -34.99 6.80
CA PHE A 91 -12.09 -35.75 5.64
C PHE A 91 -11.19 -35.63 4.41
N VAL A 92 -10.50 -34.49 4.26
CA VAL A 92 -9.67 -34.21 3.08
C VAL A 92 -8.19 -34.54 3.33
N ASN A 93 -7.69 -34.14 4.51
CA ASN A 93 -6.27 -34.20 4.87
C ASN A 93 -5.94 -35.33 5.86
N GLY A 94 -6.94 -36.06 6.37
CA GLY A 94 -6.73 -37.16 7.32
C GLY A 94 -6.07 -36.69 8.62
N PRO A 95 -5.14 -37.47 9.20
CA PRO A 95 -4.45 -37.12 10.44
C PRO A 95 -3.65 -35.82 10.39
N LEU A 96 -3.20 -35.38 9.20
CA LEU A 96 -2.48 -34.12 9.01
C LEU A 96 -3.39 -32.90 9.19
N ALA A 97 -4.71 -33.09 9.21
CA ALA A 97 -5.69 -32.04 9.39
C ALA A 97 -5.42 -31.19 10.64
N VAL A 98 -4.92 -31.78 11.73
CA VAL A 98 -4.56 -31.06 12.96
C VAL A 98 -3.58 -29.92 12.66
N PHE A 99 -2.51 -30.19 11.91
CA PHE A 99 -1.51 -29.18 11.58
C PHE A 99 -2.03 -28.19 10.53
N THR A 100 -2.74 -28.68 9.50
CA THR A 100 -3.27 -27.79 8.46
C THR A 100 -4.34 -26.84 9.01
N THR A 101 -5.15 -27.27 9.96
CA THR A 101 -6.17 -26.42 10.62
C THR A 101 -5.50 -25.33 11.45
N ILE A 102 -4.44 -25.66 12.20
CA ILE A 102 -3.67 -24.66 12.96
C ILE A 102 -3.10 -23.59 12.01
N LEU A 103 -2.46 -24.02 10.92
CA LEU A 103 -1.89 -23.10 9.92
C LEU A 103 -2.95 -22.22 9.27
N LEU A 104 -4.12 -22.79 8.95
CA LEU A 104 -5.23 -22.05 8.37
C LEU A 104 -5.75 -20.97 9.33
N ILE A 105 -5.98 -21.33 10.60
CA ILE A 105 -6.43 -20.38 11.64
C ILE A 105 -5.41 -19.27 11.85
N ILE A 106 -4.11 -19.58 11.86
CA ILE A 106 -3.05 -18.57 11.98
C ILE A 106 -3.14 -17.57 10.81
N ASN A 107 -3.31 -18.05 9.58
CA ASN A 107 -3.42 -17.18 8.39
C ASN A 107 -4.69 -16.32 8.41
N GLU A 108 -5.85 -16.93 8.68
CA GLU A 108 -7.13 -16.22 8.77
C GLU A 108 -7.12 -15.16 9.90
N SER A 109 -6.61 -15.54 11.07
CA SER A 109 -6.46 -14.62 12.20
C SER A 109 -5.51 -13.48 11.88
N SER A 110 -4.38 -13.76 11.20
CA SER A 110 -3.42 -12.73 10.78
C SER A 110 -4.05 -11.75 9.79
N ALA A 111 -4.85 -12.22 8.84
CA ALA A 111 -5.59 -11.36 7.92
C ALA A 111 -6.58 -10.45 8.65
N ILE A 112 -7.34 -11.00 9.61
CA ILE A 112 -8.27 -10.22 10.44
C ILE A 112 -7.53 -9.17 11.27
N VAL A 113 -6.44 -9.56 11.95
CA VAL A 113 -5.59 -8.65 12.74
C VAL A 113 -5.03 -7.56 11.85
N ASN A 114 -4.53 -7.88 10.65
CA ASN A 114 -3.97 -6.88 9.75
C ASN A 114 -5.03 -5.85 9.36
N ILE A 115 -6.21 -6.30 8.93
CA ILE A 115 -7.31 -5.41 8.53
C ILE A 115 -7.74 -4.52 9.70
N ILE A 116 -7.95 -5.09 10.89
CA ILE A 116 -8.44 -4.31 12.04
C ILE A 116 -7.35 -3.35 12.54
N SER A 117 -6.10 -3.82 12.71
CA SER A 117 -5.02 -2.99 13.21
C SER A 117 -4.72 -1.82 12.27
N HIS A 118 -4.61 -2.08 10.96
CA HIS A 118 -4.31 -1.06 9.95
C HIS A 118 -5.38 0.03 9.90
N ASN A 119 -6.66 -0.35 10.02
CA ASN A 119 -7.78 0.58 9.92
C ASN A 119 -8.12 1.31 11.23
N PHE A 120 -7.83 0.75 12.40
CA PHE A 120 -8.28 1.31 13.68
C PHE A 120 -7.16 1.68 14.65
N LEU A 121 -6.04 0.97 14.62
CA LEU A 121 -4.97 1.15 15.63
C LEU A 121 -3.75 1.87 15.07
N LEU A 122 -3.44 1.65 13.79
CA LEU A 122 -2.16 2.07 13.20
C LEU A 122 -2.24 3.36 12.40
N GLN A 123 -3.42 3.80 11.93
CA GLN A 123 -3.56 4.94 11.00
C GLN A 123 -2.75 6.18 11.41
N ASP A 124 -2.94 6.67 12.65
CA ASP A 124 -2.21 7.85 13.13
C ASP A 124 -0.70 7.59 13.24
N ALA A 125 -0.30 6.38 13.64
CA ALA A 125 1.11 6.02 13.79
C ALA A 125 1.82 5.85 12.43
N LEU A 126 1.12 5.32 11.43
CA LEU A 126 1.62 5.24 10.05
C LEU A 126 1.71 6.65 9.45
N LEU A 127 0.71 7.51 9.68
CA LEU A 127 0.77 8.91 9.27
C LEU A 127 1.99 9.63 9.88
N ASP A 128 2.20 9.47 11.19
CA ASP A 128 3.37 10.05 11.88
C ASP A 128 4.68 9.49 11.36
N THR A 129 4.70 8.21 10.98
CA THR A 129 5.89 7.56 10.39
C THR A 129 6.19 8.11 9.00
N PHE A 130 5.15 8.33 8.19
CA PHE A 130 5.28 8.92 6.86
C PHE A 130 5.82 10.36 6.94
N ASP A 131 5.12 11.23 7.69
CA ASP A 131 5.52 12.63 7.88
C ASP A 131 6.92 12.73 8.51
N GLY A 132 7.21 11.89 9.52
CA GLY A 132 8.51 11.86 10.19
C GLY A 132 9.65 11.45 9.26
N THR A 133 9.38 10.54 8.32
CA THR A 133 10.37 10.13 7.30
C THR A 133 10.64 11.28 6.32
N LEU A 134 9.61 12.00 5.87
CA LEU A 134 9.78 13.19 5.04
C LEU A 134 10.61 14.27 5.76
N VAL A 135 10.30 14.54 7.03
CA VAL A 135 11.08 15.48 7.85
C VAL A 135 12.54 15.02 7.98
N ALA A 136 12.79 13.72 8.17
CA ALA A 136 14.14 13.16 8.23
C ALA A 136 14.91 13.31 6.90
N ARG A 137 14.20 13.35 5.77
CA ARG A 137 14.75 13.60 4.43
C ARG A 137 14.80 15.08 4.04
N ASN A 138 14.62 16.00 5.00
CA ASN A 138 14.58 17.45 4.80
C ASN A 138 13.43 17.95 3.90
N ALA A 139 12.41 17.12 3.66
CA ALA A 139 11.19 17.53 2.96
C ALA A 139 10.20 18.19 3.95
N THR A 140 10.67 19.18 4.71
CA THR A 140 9.84 19.83 5.76
C THR A 140 8.80 20.78 5.18
N GLU A 141 9.08 21.39 4.03
CA GLU A 141 8.19 22.35 3.36
C GLU A 141 6.85 21.71 2.97
N ILE A 142 6.90 20.55 2.31
CA ILE A 142 5.70 19.80 1.95
C ILE A 142 4.93 19.31 3.18
N VAL A 143 5.62 18.94 4.27
CA VAL A 143 4.94 18.51 5.51
C VAL A 143 4.23 19.68 6.20
N SER A 144 4.79 20.90 6.13
CA SER A 144 4.17 22.08 6.74
C SER A 144 2.80 22.45 6.14
N GLU A 145 2.53 22.04 4.89
CA GLU A 145 1.22 22.24 4.25
C GLU A 145 0.09 21.41 4.90
N GLY A 146 0.42 20.27 5.51
CA GLY A 146 -0.57 19.36 6.10
C GLY A 146 -0.56 19.31 7.63
N ARG A 147 0.47 19.85 8.28
CA ARG A 147 0.70 19.73 9.73
C ARG A 147 1.63 20.81 10.26
N GLN A 148 1.39 21.24 11.49
CA GLN A 148 2.33 22.14 12.18
C GLN A 148 3.66 21.44 12.46
N LEU A 149 4.78 22.15 12.26
CA LEU A 149 6.11 21.68 12.64
C LEU A 149 6.64 22.50 13.82
N LYS A 150 7.22 21.80 14.80
CA LYS A 150 7.92 22.39 15.95
C LYS A 150 9.42 22.45 15.66
N SER A 151 10.11 23.32 16.39
CA SER A 151 11.58 23.35 16.42
C SER A 151 12.13 22.12 17.16
N GLY A 152 13.20 21.53 16.65
CA GLY A 152 13.87 20.38 17.27
C GLY A 152 14.72 19.61 16.26
N ASN A 153 15.54 18.68 16.77
CA ASN A 153 16.41 17.84 15.93
C ASN A 153 15.79 16.47 15.59
N ASP A 154 14.88 15.96 16.43
CA ASP A 154 14.24 14.65 16.22
C ASP A 154 13.04 14.77 15.24
N PRO A 155 13.02 14.04 14.11
CA PRO A 155 11.99 14.18 13.09
C PRO A 155 10.56 13.91 13.59
N ILE A 156 10.37 12.98 14.52
CA ILE A 156 9.06 12.62 15.06
C ILE A 156 8.60 13.64 16.11
N GLN A 157 9.51 14.14 16.95
CA GLN A 157 9.16 15.14 17.96
C GLN A 157 8.81 16.51 17.36
N ARG A 158 9.34 16.79 16.16
CA ARG A 158 8.98 17.99 15.39
C ARG A 158 7.54 17.95 14.88
N LEU A 159 6.90 16.79 14.80
CA LEU A 159 5.52 16.69 14.33
C LEU A 159 4.55 17.31 15.35
N GLY A 160 3.81 18.32 14.91
CA GLY A 160 2.79 19.02 15.68
C GLY A 160 1.37 18.53 15.40
N LYS A 161 0.38 19.41 15.57
CA LYS A 161 -1.03 19.08 15.35
C LYS A 161 -1.31 18.91 13.85
N ILE A 162 -2.06 17.86 13.51
CA ILE A 162 -2.55 17.58 12.15
C ILE A 162 -3.58 18.64 11.77
N ALA A 163 -3.34 19.34 10.66
CA ALA A 163 -4.29 20.33 10.14
C ALA A 163 -5.33 19.67 9.20
N LYS A 164 -4.92 18.61 8.47
CA LYS A 164 -5.79 17.81 7.61
C LYS A 164 -5.55 16.33 7.87
N ASN A 165 -6.52 15.63 8.46
CA ASN A 165 -6.44 14.17 8.63
C ASN A 165 -7.00 13.50 7.35
N PRO A 166 -6.19 12.75 6.57
CA PRO A 166 -6.61 12.16 5.30
C PRO A 166 -7.55 10.97 5.46
N PHE A 167 -7.51 10.29 6.60
CA PHE A 167 -8.20 9.02 6.72
C PHE A 167 -9.66 9.22 7.12
N LYS A 168 -10.59 8.82 6.23
CA LYS A 168 -11.97 8.56 6.65
C LYS A 168 -11.92 7.43 7.67
N LYS A 169 -12.32 7.71 8.92
CA LYS A 169 -12.40 6.68 9.97
C LYS A 169 -13.21 5.50 9.45
N PHE A 170 -12.56 4.35 9.32
CA PHE A 170 -13.23 3.12 8.92
C PHE A 170 -14.30 2.84 9.96
N THR A 171 -15.54 2.62 9.54
CA THR A 171 -16.65 2.39 10.47
C THR A 171 -16.80 0.88 10.67
N LEU A 172 -17.25 0.43 11.86
CA LEU A 172 -17.61 -0.98 12.10
C LEU A 172 -18.58 -1.51 11.02
N LYS A 173 -19.47 -0.64 10.51
CA LYS A 173 -20.36 -0.94 9.37
C LYS A 173 -19.61 -1.32 8.09
N ALA A 174 -18.47 -0.70 7.81
CA ALA A 174 -17.64 -1.03 6.65
C ALA A 174 -16.92 -2.37 6.84
N LEU A 175 -16.50 -2.70 8.07
CA LEU A 175 -15.94 -4.02 8.39
C LEU A 175 -16.99 -5.13 8.25
N PHE A 176 -18.19 -4.94 8.80
CA PHE A 176 -19.30 -5.90 8.62
C PHE A 176 -19.66 -6.08 7.15
N ARG A 177 -19.69 -5.00 6.38
CA ARG A 177 -19.94 -5.03 4.94
C ARG A 177 -18.82 -5.76 4.19
N TYR A 178 -17.56 -5.56 4.57
CA TYR A 178 -16.42 -6.28 4.01
C TYR A 178 -16.53 -7.79 4.29
N ILE A 179 -16.84 -8.20 5.51
CA ILE A 179 -17.04 -9.62 5.86
C ILE A 179 -18.19 -10.24 5.05
N MET A 180 -19.28 -9.48 4.86
CA MET A 180 -20.43 -9.91 4.06
C MET A 180 -20.09 -10.06 2.56
N TYR A 181 -19.20 -9.21 2.03
CA TYR A 181 -18.70 -9.29 0.66
C TYR A 181 -17.44 -10.15 0.51
N LEU A 182 -16.92 -10.73 1.58
CA LEU A 182 -15.74 -11.60 1.54
C LEU A 182 -15.95 -12.84 0.65
N PRO A 183 -17.14 -13.49 0.62
CA PRO A 183 -17.44 -14.53 -0.37
C PRO A 183 -17.44 -14.02 -1.81
N LEU A 184 -17.58 -12.71 -2.03
CA LEU A 184 -17.53 -12.09 -3.36
C LEU A 184 -16.10 -11.97 -3.91
N ASN A 185 -15.05 -12.14 -3.08
CA ASN A 185 -13.64 -12.16 -3.52
C ASN A 185 -13.33 -13.31 -4.50
N PHE A 186 -14.18 -14.34 -4.58
CA PHE A 186 -14.06 -15.39 -5.60
C PHE A 186 -14.42 -14.88 -7.03
N ILE A 187 -14.89 -13.65 -7.16
CA ILE A 187 -15.09 -12.98 -8.46
C ILE A 187 -13.76 -12.34 -8.87
N PRO A 188 -13.14 -12.75 -10.00
CA PRO A 188 -11.83 -12.26 -10.47
C PRO A 188 -11.69 -10.73 -10.55
N VAL A 189 -12.80 -10.01 -10.69
CA VAL A 189 -12.85 -8.54 -10.80
C VAL A 189 -12.54 -7.84 -9.47
N VAL A 190 -12.84 -8.47 -8.33
CA VAL A 190 -12.66 -7.83 -7.01
C VAL A 190 -11.18 -7.62 -6.69
N GLY A 191 -10.32 -8.56 -7.09
CA GLY A 191 -8.88 -8.45 -6.92
C GLY A 191 -8.31 -7.21 -7.62
N THR A 192 -8.73 -6.94 -8.85
CA THR A 192 -8.29 -5.75 -9.62
C THR A 192 -8.73 -4.46 -8.94
N VAL A 193 -9.97 -4.39 -8.44
CA VAL A 193 -10.47 -3.20 -7.74
C VAL A 193 -9.67 -2.94 -6.45
N ILE A 194 -9.44 -3.97 -5.63
CA ILE A 194 -8.63 -3.85 -4.41
C ILE A 194 -7.21 -3.39 -4.76
N PHE A 195 -6.61 -3.98 -5.79
CA PHE A 195 -5.25 -3.63 -6.22
C PHE A 195 -5.13 -2.18 -6.67
N THR A 196 -6.10 -1.67 -7.44
CA THR A 196 -6.15 -0.24 -7.83
C THR A 196 -6.32 0.68 -6.62
N LEU A 197 -7.16 0.30 -5.65
CA LEU A 197 -7.32 1.07 -4.41
C LEU A 197 -6.02 1.09 -3.59
N LEU A 198 -5.31 -0.04 -3.50
CA LEU A 198 -4.04 -0.12 -2.80
C LEU A 198 -2.97 0.76 -3.43
N GLN A 199 -2.93 0.85 -4.77
CA GLN A 199 -2.00 1.75 -5.48
C GLN A 199 -2.21 3.21 -5.07
N GLY A 200 -3.45 3.68 -5.02
CA GLY A 200 -3.75 5.04 -4.52
C GLY A 200 -3.27 5.25 -3.09
N SER A 201 -3.53 4.27 -2.21
CA SER A 201 -3.21 4.39 -0.78
C SER A 201 -1.73 4.53 -0.45
N VAL A 202 -0.82 4.14 -1.35
CA VAL A 202 0.64 4.26 -1.13
C VAL A 202 1.04 5.72 -0.89
N HIS A 203 0.48 6.65 -1.67
CA HIS A 203 0.85 8.07 -1.64
C HIS A 203 -0.32 9.00 -1.29
N ASP A 204 -1.43 8.49 -0.77
CA ASP A 204 -2.57 9.32 -0.30
C ASP A 204 -2.12 10.49 0.58
N ARG A 205 -1.21 10.24 1.53
CA ARG A 205 -0.67 11.31 2.39
C ARG A 205 0.15 12.31 1.59
N TYR A 206 1.02 11.86 0.69
CA TYR A 206 1.81 12.74 -0.17
C TYR A 206 0.93 13.63 -1.05
N PHE A 207 -0.07 13.04 -1.73
CA PHE A 207 -1.01 13.78 -2.56
C PHE A 207 -1.81 14.81 -1.75
N GLN A 208 -2.19 14.46 -0.52
CA GLN A 208 -2.83 15.39 0.39
C GLN A 208 -1.92 16.56 0.76
N LEU A 209 -0.64 16.29 1.06
CA LEU A 209 0.34 17.34 1.37
C LEU A 209 0.57 18.26 0.16
N LYS A 210 0.53 17.73 -1.06
CA LYS A 210 0.55 18.52 -2.31
C LYS A 210 -0.74 19.31 -2.58
N GLY A 211 -1.82 19.01 -1.85
CA GLY A 211 -3.14 19.61 -2.08
C GLY A 211 -3.82 19.17 -3.37
N TRP A 212 -3.42 18.03 -3.94
CA TRP A 212 -3.97 17.53 -5.21
C TRP A 212 -5.44 17.12 -5.08
N SER A 213 -6.24 17.52 -6.06
CA SER A 213 -7.61 17.05 -6.28
C SER A 213 -7.63 15.57 -6.68
N SER A 214 -8.79 14.92 -6.53
CA SER A 214 -8.94 13.50 -6.93
C SER A 214 -8.64 13.26 -8.41
N HIS A 215 -8.88 14.24 -9.27
CA HIS A 215 -8.56 14.14 -10.70
C HIS A 215 -7.04 14.15 -10.95
N GLU A 216 -6.31 15.05 -10.28
CA GLU A 216 -4.84 15.10 -10.39
C GLU A 216 -4.18 13.83 -9.83
N GLN A 217 -4.72 13.29 -8.74
CA GLN A 217 -4.27 12.01 -8.19
C GLN A 217 -4.49 10.87 -9.17
N GLN A 218 -5.67 10.82 -9.80
CA GLN A 218 -5.98 9.78 -10.77
C GLN A 218 -5.08 9.88 -12.01
N ASP A 219 -4.93 11.06 -12.59
CA ASP A 219 -4.04 11.29 -13.74
C ASP A 219 -2.57 10.93 -13.41
N TRP A 220 -2.11 11.25 -12.19
CA TRP A 220 -0.79 10.84 -11.73
C TRP A 220 -0.65 9.31 -11.62
N LEU A 221 -1.61 8.64 -10.99
CA LEU A 221 -1.59 7.18 -10.81
C LEU A 221 -1.65 6.47 -12.15
N GLU A 222 -2.49 6.93 -13.09
CA GLU A 222 -2.60 6.35 -14.44
C GLU A 222 -1.24 6.40 -15.17
N ARG A 223 -0.52 7.53 -15.07
CA ARG A 223 0.83 7.69 -15.66
C ARG A 223 1.92 6.88 -14.98
N HIS A 224 1.72 6.47 -13.72
CA HIS A 224 2.72 5.75 -12.93
C HIS A 224 2.27 4.33 -12.53
N THR A 225 1.26 3.79 -13.21
CA THR A 225 0.61 2.52 -12.86
C THR A 225 1.63 1.39 -12.64
N GLY A 226 2.61 1.23 -13.54
CA GLY A 226 3.66 0.20 -13.39
C GLY A 226 4.50 0.35 -12.12
N SER A 227 4.83 1.60 -11.74
CA SER A 227 5.63 1.90 -10.54
C SER A 227 4.85 1.57 -9.27
N TYR A 228 3.61 2.03 -9.18
CA TYR A 228 2.74 1.77 -8.03
C TYR A 228 2.40 0.29 -7.92
N ALA A 229 2.12 -0.38 -9.04
CA ALA A 229 1.88 -1.83 -9.06
C ALA A 229 3.10 -2.60 -8.53
N ALA A 230 4.31 -2.24 -8.94
CA ALA A 230 5.54 -2.87 -8.46
C ALA A 230 5.74 -2.68 -6.95
N PHE A 231 5.57 -1.44 -6.47
CA PHE A 231 5.66 -1.14 -5.04
C PHE A 231 4.63 -1.93 -4.23
N VAL A 232 3.34 -1.86 -4.61
CA VAL A 232 2.24 -2.53 -3.91
C VAL A 232 2.45 -4.03 -3.89
N THR A 233 2.93 -4.62 -4.99
CA THR A 233 3.20 -6.06 -5.06
C THR A 233 4.23 -6.48 -4.01
N ILE A 234 5.39 -5.83 -3.96
CA ILE A 234 6.44 -6.15 -2.99
C ILE A 234 5.99 -5.84 -1.55
N ALA A 235 5.37 -4.67 -1.34
CA ALA A 235 4.87 -4.27 -0.03
C ALA A 235 3.85 -5.28 0.53
N THR A 236 2.92 -5.74 -0.31
CA THR A 236 1.92 -6.74 0.06
C THR A 236 2.57 -8.09 0.38
N LEU A 237 3.56 -8.53 -0.41
CA LEU A 237 4.29 -9.77 -0.14
C LEU A 237 5.03 -9.74 1.20
N LEU A 238 5.61 -8.61 1.57
CA LEU A 238 6.24 -8.42 2.88
C LEU A 238 5.20 -8.50 4.01
N GLU A 239 4.04 -7.85 3.84
CA GLU A 239 2.96 -7.86 4.84
C GLU A 239 2.23 -9.21 4.97
N MET A 240 2.40 -10.12 4.00
CA MET A 240 1.88 -11.49 4.11
C MET A 240 2.57 -12.32 5.18
N VAL A 241 3.77 -11.91 5.65
CA VAL A 241 4.49 -12.64 6.71
C VAL A 241 3.71 -12.52 8.03
N PRO A 242 3.15 -13.63 8.56
CA PRO A 242 2.39 -13.59 9.80
C PRO A 242 3.25 -13.02 10.94
N VAL A 243 2.60 -12.36 11.91
CA VAL A 243 3.24 -11.71 13.08
C VAL A 243 4.10 -10.49 12.73
N LEU A 244 4.81 -10.49 11.61
CA LEU A 244 5.63 -9.36 11.14
C LEU A 244 4.87 -8.36 10.27
N SER A 245 3.62 -8.64 9.89
CA SER A 245 2.79 -7.76 9.06
C SER A 245 2.73 -6.32 9.58
N THR A 246 2.55 -6.14 10.90
CA THR A 246 2.57 -4.80 11.52
C THR A 246 3.91 -4.11 11.34
N PHE A 247 5.02 -4.81 11.57
CA PHE A 247 6.35 -4.26 11.35
C PHE A 247 6.53 -3.83 9.88
N PHE A 248 6.14 -4.70 8.94
CA PHE A 248 6.25 -4.41 7.52
C PHE A 248 5.35 -3.25 7.07
N ALA A 249 4.18 -3.06 7.69
CA ALA A 249 3.35 -1.88 7.43
C ALA A 249 4.10 -0.57 7.75
N PHE A 250 4.86 -0.52 8.86
CA PHE A 250 5.70 0.64 9.18
C PHE A 250 6.86 0.79 8.21
N THR A 251 7.58 -0.28 7.86
CA THR A 251 8.70 -0.19 6.92
C THR A 251 8.26 0.16 5.50
N ASN A 252 7.11 -0.35 5.06
CA ASN A 252 6.49 0.00 3.77
C ASN A 252 6.08 1.47 3.77
N THR A 253 5.54 1.98 4.87
CA THR A 253 5.21 3.41 5.02
C THR A 253 6.46 4.29 4.93
N VAL A 254 7.58 3.88 5.53
CA VAL A 254 8.88 4.54 5.33
C VAL A 254 9.31 4.47 3.87
N GLY A 255 9.19 3.30 3.24
CA GLY A 255 9.50 3.12 1.82
C GLY A 255 8.72 4.06 0.91
N ALA A 256 7.41 4.19 1.14
CA ALA A 256 6.55 5.13 0.43
C ALA A 256 6.98 6.59 0.69
N ALA A 257 7.28 6.96 1.93
CA ALA A 257 7.76 8.32 2.23
C ALA A 257 9.13 8.62 1.60
N LEU A 258 10.04 7.65 1.53
CA LEU A 258 11.31 7.80 0.80
C LEU A 258 11.05 8.00 -0.69
N TRP A 259 10.11 7.25 -1.26
CA TRP A 259 9.75 7.41 -2.67
C TRP A 259 9.12 8.78 -2.95
N ALA A 260 8.22 9.24 -2.08
CA ALA A 260 7.65 10.58 -2.16
C ALA A 260 8.73 11.67 -2.05
N ALA A 261 9.70 11.53 -1.13
CA ALA A 261 10.80 12.47 -0.99
C ALA A 261 11.69 12.52 -2.23
N ASP A 262 12.07 11.36 -2.79
CA ASP A 262 12.88 11.29 -4.00
C ASP A 262 12.13 11.87 -5.22
N THR A 263 10.81 11.64 -5.30
CA THR A 263 9.94 12.21 -6.34
C THR A 263 9.88 13.74 -6.25
N GLU A 264 9.68 14.28 -5.05
CA GLU A 264 9.64 15.74 -4.84
C GLU A 264 10.99 16.39 -5.16
N GLN A 265 12.09 15.78 -4.73
CA GLN A 265 13.45 16.27 -5.03
C GLN A 265 13.70 16.32 -6.55
N ASN A 266 13.38 15.24 -7.27
CA ASN A 266 13.57 15.18 -8.72
C ASN A 266 12.71 16.21 -9.47
N ASN A 267 11.46 16.41 -9.06
CA ASN A 267 10.58 17.43 -9.65
C ASN A 267 11.13 18.85 -9.42
N THR A 268 11.64 19.15 -8.23
CA THR A 268 12.24 20.46 -7.92
C THR A 268 13.54 20.69 -8.69
N HIS A 269 14.37 19.66 -8.91
CA HIS A 269 15.56 19.79 -9.75
C HIS A 269 15.22 20.09 -11.22
N MET A 270 14.14 19.52 -11.76
CA MET A 270 13.68 19.78 -13.13
C MET A 270 13.13 21.21 -13.31
N THR A 271 12.44 21.75 -12.31
CA THR A 271 11.93 23.14 -12.36
C THR A 271 13.02 24.18 -12.19
N HIS A 272 14.04 23.91 -11.37
CA HIS A 272 15.20 24.81 -11.20
C HIS A 272 16.25 24.69 -12.32
N GLY A 273 16.37 23.55 -13.00
CA GLY A 273 17.35 23.35 -14.09
C GLY A 273 16.93 23.95 -15.43
N THR A 274 15.63 24.14 -15.68
CA THR A 274 15.12 24.60 -17.00
C THR A 274 14.92 26.13 -17.05
N ALA A 275 14.91 26.81 -15.90
CA ALA A 275 14.50 28.21 -15.79
C ALA A 275 15.61 29.29 -15.80
N PRO A 276 16.88 29.04 -15.41
CA PRO A 276 17.92 30.09 -15.43
C PRO A 276 18.36 30.41 -16.85
N ASP A 277 18.70 29.37 -17.63
CA ASP A 277 19.28 29.52 -18.97
C ASP A 277 18.26 30.05 -19.99
N LEU A 278 16.98 29.67 -19.89
CA LEU A 278 15.93 30.21 -20.75
C LEU A 278 15.57 31.67 -20.42
N ARG A 279 15.65 32.08 -19.14
CA ARG A 279 15.45 33.48 -18.74
C ARG A 279 16.64 34.37 -19.09
N GLU A 280 17.88 33.86 -18.98
CA GLU A 280 19.07 34.58 -19.45
C GLU A 280 19.14 34.65 -20.97
N ALA A 281 18.75 33.59 -21.69
CA ALA A 281 18.65 33.62 -23.15
C ALA A 281 17.58 34.60 -23.63
N ALA A 282 16.44 34.70 -22.94
CA ALA A 282 15.41 35.69 -23.24
C ALA A 282 15.88 37.13 -22.96
N LYS A 283 16.62 37.36 -21.87
CA LYS A 283 17.21 38.69 -21.55
C LYS A 283 18.35 39.11 -22.46
N LYS A 284 19.06 38.18 -23.10
CA LYS A 284 20.09 38.48 -24.10
C LYS A 284 19.50 38.70 -25.51
N ALA A 285 18.23 38.38 -25.69
CA ALA A 285 17.50 38.55 -26.94
C ALA A 285 16.63 39.82 -26.97
N GLU A 286 16.53 40.54 -25.85
CA GLU A 286 16.06 41.94 -25.76
C GLU A 286 17.25 42.91 -25.84
#